data_AF-F6UPR3-F1
#
_entry.id   AF-F6UPR3-F1
#
_cell.length_a   1.000
_cell.length_b   1.000
_cell.length_c   1.000
_cell.angle_alpha   90.00
_cell.angle_beta   90.00
_cell.angle_gamma   90.00
#
_symmetry.space_group_name_H-M   'P 1'
#
loop_
_entity.id
_entity.type
_entity.pdbx_description
1 polymer ?
#
loop_
_entity_poly.entity_id
_entity_poly.type
_entity_poly.pdbx_seq_one_letter_code
_entity_poly.pdbx_strand_id
1 'polypeptide(L)'
;TPSQIDAKITRRVKIAARRQAKMEAQRRLTRAQAIQRQLEEVEVQQKLLEERGVKLEMLLRETSGHNAGENEDSRTMKKWFDLVQEKNALLRYENELMINQRELQLEDVQSRLQQELRERMATDDTRKTSEQLSQEKEILRKMLEVVEQRDELVGLLEEQRLKEKEDAIDPEVLMMSNKFSAFTGDLSSANR
;
A
#
# COMPACT_ATOMS: atom_id res chain seq x y z
N THR A 1 39.25 29.83 25.16
CA THR A 1 40.06 28.59 25.31
C THR A 1 39.58 27.53 24.35
N PRO A 2 40.40 26.52 23.99
CA PRO A 2 39.98 25.39 23.13
C PRO A 2 38.67 24.74 23.60
N SER A 3 38.50 24.56 24.90
CA SER A 3 37.26 24.08 25.55
C SER A 3 36.00 24.90 25.23
N GLN A 4 36.11 26.23 25.09
CA GLN A 4 34.97 27.08 24.72
C GLN A 4 34.61 26.97 23.22
N ILE A 5 35.59 26.64 22.37
CA ILE A 5 35.36 26.42 20.94
C ILE A 5 34.66 25.08 20.75
N ASP A 6 35.13 24.02 21.42
CA ASP A 6 34.49 22.70 21.42
C ASP A 6 33.04 22.77 21.92
N ALA A 7 32.79 23.46 23.03
CA ALA A 7 31.43 23.66 23.54
C ALA A 7 30.50 24.37 22.55
N LYS A 8 31.02 25.36 21.79
CA LYS A 8 30.25 26.05 20.73
C LYS A 8 29.98 25.14 19.53
N ILE A 9 30.94 24.33 19.12
CA ILE A 9 30.80 23.36 18.03
C ILE A 9 29.76 22.29 18.42
N THR A 10 29.87 21.68 19.60
CA THR A 10 28.90 20.70 20.10
C THR A 10 27.49 21.27 20.18
N ARG A 11 27.34 22.54 20.62
CA ARG A 11 26.04 23.21 20.66
C ARG A 11 25.44 23.40 19.25
N ARG A 12 26.25 23.82 18.27
CA ARG A 12 25.80 23.97 16.88
C ARG A 12 25.39 22.64 16.26
N VAL A 13 26.18 21.59 16.46
CA VAL A 13 25.88 20.24 15.97
C VAL A 13 24.57 19.71 16.58
N LYS A 14 24.36 19.87 17.90
CA LYS A 14 23.10 19.47 18.55
C LYS A 14 21.88 20.22 18.00
N ILE A 15 22.02 21.51 17.69
CA ILE A 15 20.93 22.31 17.09
C ILE A 15 20.64 21.83 15.66
N ALA A 16 21.67 21.57 14.87
CA ALA A 16 21.52 21.04 13.51
C ALA A 16 20.83 19.67 13.50
N ALA A 17 21.27 18.75 14.37
CA ALA A 17 20.67 17.42 14.52
C ALA A 17 19.18 17.49 14.91
N ARG A 18 18.82 18.34 15.88
CA ARG A 18 17.42 18.56 16.27
C ARG A 18 16.58 19.13 15.13
N ARG A 19 17.13 20.08 14.38
CA ARG A 19 16.45 20.67 13.22
C ARG A 19 16.21 19.62 12.14
N GLN A 20 17.20 18.77 11.88
CA GLN A 20 17.09 17.69 10.92
C GLN A 20 16.03 16.66 11.33
N ALA A 21 16.07 16.19 12.58
CA ALA A 21 15.06 15.26 13.11
C ALA A 21 13.64 15.85 13.01
N LYS A 22 13.47 17.15 13.31
CA LYS A 22 12.18 17.83 13.15
C LYS A 22 11.72 17.88 11.69
N MET A 23 12.63 18.16 10.75
CA MET A 23 12.30 18.19 9.33
C MET A 23 11.92 16.80 8.80
N GLU A 24 12.61 15.75 9.23
CA GLU A 24 12.31 14.37 8.86
C GLU A 24 10.95 13.92 9.41
N ALA A 25 10.66 14.21 10.69
CA ALA A 25 9.36 13.95 11.28
C ALA A 25 8.22 14.69 10.55
N GLN A 26 8.44 15.96 10.18
CA GLN A 26 7.46 16.72 9.40
C GLN A 26 7.25 16.13 8.00
N ARG A 27 8.31 15.69 7.33
CA ARG A 27 8.21 15.02 6.03
C ARG A 27 7.40 13.73 6.13
N ARG A 28 7.64 12.91 7.16
CA ARG A 28 6.86 11.70 7.42
C ARG A 28 5.38 12.01 7.65
N LEU A 29 5.09 13.00 8.49
CA LEU A 29 3.71 13.43 8.74
C LEU A 29 3.00 13.88 7.45
N THR A 30 3.66 14.69 6.62
CA THR A 30 3.08 15.15 5.35
C THR A 30 2.85 13.98 4.38
N ARG A 31 3.75 12.99 4.33
CA ARG A 31 3.52 11.76 3.54
C ARG A 31 2.33 10.96 4.07
N ALA A 32 2.21 10.79 5.39
CA ALA A 32 1.09 10.06 6.00
C ALA A 32 -0.26 10.70 5.64
N GLN A 33 -0.33 12.03 5.72
CA GLN A 33 -1.52 12.80 5.35
C GLN A 33 -1.86 12.66 3.87
N ALA A 34 -0.86 12.65 2.99
CA ALA A 34 -1.08 12.44 1.56
C ALA A 34 -1.65 11.05 1.27
N ILE A 35 -1.08 10.00 1.87
CA ILE A 35 -1.58 8.62 1.72
C ILE A 35 -3.01 8.51 2.24
N GLN A 36 -3.29 9.06 3.43
CA GLN A 36 -4.63 9.03 4.02
C GLN A 36 -5.67 9.70 3.12
N ARG A 37 -5.34 10.87 2.58
CA ARG A 37 -6.21 11.56 1.62
C ARG A 37 -6.44 10.73 0.35
N GLN A 38 -5.40 10.08 -0.18
CA GLN A 38 -5.54 9.23 -1.37
C GLN A 38 -6.43 8.01 -1.10
N LEU A 39 -6.33 7.40 0.09
CA LEU A 39 -7.24 6.32 0.51
C LEU A 39 -8.69 6.79 0.59
N GLU A 40 -8.94 7.98 1.14
CA GLU A 40 -10.29 8.57 1.15
C GLU A 40 -10.83 8.82 -0.26
N GLU A 41 -9.98 9.27 -1.19
CA GLU A 41 -10.33 9.44 -2.60
C GLU A 41 -10.68 8.09 -3.25
N VAL A 42 -9.93 7.02 -2.93
CA VAL A 42 -10.20 5.65 -3.37
C VAL A 42 -11.55 5.15 -2.85
N GLU A 43 -11.87 5.35 -1.57
CA GLU A 43 -13.17 4.96 -1.00
C GLU A 43 -14.36 5.62 -1.72
N VAL A 44 -14.21 6.89 -2.11
CA VAL A 44 -15.23 7.59 -2.90
C VAL A 44 -15.36 6.97 -4.29
N GLN A 45 -14.24 6.67 -4.94
CA GLN A 45 -14.25 6.03 -6.26
C GLN A 45 -14.86 4.61 -6.22
N GLN A 46 -14.63 3.84 -5.16
CA GLN A 46 -15.24 2.54 -4.95
C GLN A 46 -16.77 2.64 -4.90
N LYS A 47 -17.31 3.60 -4.13
CA LYS A 47 -18.77 3.84 -4.07
C LYS A 47 -19.36 4.18 -5.44
N LEU A 48 -18.68 5.03 -6.21
CA LEU A 48 -19.11 5.38 -7.58
C LEU A 48 -19.05 4.19 -8.54
N LEU A 49 -18.07 3.30 -8.39
CA LEU A 49 -17.99 2.05 -9.15
C LEU A 49 -19.11 1.09 -8.77
N GLU A 50 -19.41 0.95 -7.48
CA GLU A 50 -20.52 0.12 -6.99
C GLU A 50 -21.86 0.61 -7.54
N GLU A 51 -22.14 1.91 -7.48
CA GLU A 51 -23.37 2.49 -8.04
C GLU A 51 -23.50 2.24 -9.55
N ARG A 52 -22.39 2.37 -10.30
CA ARG A 52 -22.37 2.04 -11.74
C ARG A 52 -22.57 0.54 -11.96
N GLY A 53 -22.01 -0.30 -11.11
CA GLY A 53 -22.14 -1.75 -11.16
C GLY A 53 -23.59 -2.19 -10.98
N VAL A 54 -24.28 -1.64 -9.97
CA VAL A 54 -25.70 -1.91 -9.72
C VAL A 54 -26.55 -1.49 -10.92
N LYS A 55 -26.32 -0.31 -11.49
CA LYS A 55 -27.04 0.15 -12.70
C LYS A 55 -26.82 -0.78 -13.89
N LEU A 56 -25.59 -1.27 -14.07
CA LEU A 56 -25.26 -2.19 -15.15
C LEU A 56 -25.93 -3.56 -14.95
N GLU A 57 -25.96 -4.07 -13.71
CA GLU A 57 -26.65 -5.31 -13.37
C GLU A 57 -28.16 -5.21 -13.60
N MET A 58 -28.77 -4.07 -13.23
CA MET A 58 -30.19 -3.81 -13.50
C MET A 58 -30.48 -3.85 -15.01
N LEU A 59 -29.67 -3.15 -15.81
CA LEU A 59 -29.81 -3.18 -17.28
C LEU A 59 -29.67 -4.59 -17.84
N LEU A 60 -28.68 -5.36 -17.38
CA LEU A 60 -28.49 -6.75 -17.80
C LEU A 60 -29.71 -7.62 -17.48
N ARG A 61 -30.35 -7.44 -16.32
CA ARG A 61 -31.57 -8.18 -15.94
C ARG A 61 -32.78 -7.79 -16.78
N GLU A 62 -32.93 -6.52 -17.12
CA GLU A 62 -34.01 -6.00 -17.95
C GLU A 62 -33.89 -6.45 -19.41
N THR A 63 -32.67 -6.46 -19.96
CA THR A 63 -32.39 -6.90 -21.33
C THR A 63 -32.42 -8.42 -21.49
N SER A 64 -32.02 -9.19 -20.48
CA SER A 64 -32.07 -10.67 -20.51
C SER A 64 -33.50 -11.24 -20.52
N GLY A 65 -34.51 -10.45 -20.14
CA GLY A 65 -35.93 -10.82 -20.18
C GLY A 65 -36.63 -10.54 -21.51
N HIS A 66 -35.97 -9.82 -22.42
CA HIS A 66 -36.44 -9.51 -23.77
C HIS A 66 -35.46 -10.17 -24.75
N ASN A 67 -35.88 -10.51 -25.97
CA ASN A 67 -34.96 -11.02 -27.00
C ASN A 67 -34.06 -9.86 -27.50
N ALA A 68 -33.17 -9.36 -26.62
CA ALA A 68 -32.15 -8.38 -26.97
C ALA A 68 -31.26 -9.01 -28.05
N GLY A 69 -30.97 -8.25 -29.11
CA GLY A 69 -30.13 -8.74 -30.19
C GLY A 69 -28.67 -8.86 -29.75
N GLU A 70 -27.89 -9.75 -30.37
CA GLU A 70 -26.46 -10.02 -30.07
C GLU A 70 -25.60 -8.75 -29.94
N ASN A 71 -25.96 -7.66 -30.63
CA ASN A 71 -25.27 -6.36 -30.56
C ASN A 71 -25.48 -5.60 -29.24
N GLU A 72 -26.64 -5.71 -28.58
CA GLU A 72 -26.89 -5.06 -27.28
C GLU A 72 -26.19 -5.81 -26.14
N ASP A 73 -26.17 -7.14 -26.22
CA ASP A 73 -25.46 -8.00 -25.28
C ASP A 73 -23.95 -7.75 -25.35
N SER A 74 -23.38 -7.65 -26.56
CA SER A 74 -21.96 -7.32 -26.76
C SER A 74 -21.58 -5.94 -26.18
N ARG A 75 -22.42 -4.92 -26.37
CA ARG A 75 -22.19 -3.57 -25.81
C ARG A 75 -22.26 -3.55 -24.29
N THR A 76 -23.19 -4.28 -23.71
CA THR A 76 -23.36 -4.34 -22.26
C THR A 76 -22.22 -5.13 -21.61
N MET A 77 -21.79 -6.20 -22.26
CA MET A 77 -20.63 -6.99 -21.83
C MET A 77 -19.33 -6.18 -21.87
N LYS A 78 -19.14 -5.32 -22.88
CA LYS A 78 -18.01 -4.39 -22.92
C LYS A 78 -18.01 -3.43 -21.72
N LYS A 79 -19.16 -2.84 -21.39
CA LYS A 79 -19.29 -1.96 -20.21
C LYS A 79 -18.98 -2.69 -18.89
N TRP A 80 -19.36 -3.97 -18.81
CA TRP A 80 -19.05 -4.81 -17.65
C TRP A 80 -17.54 -5.04 -17.53
N PHE A 81 -16.89 -5.38 -18.63
CA PHE A 81 -15.44 -5.55 -18.65
C PHE A 81 -14.71 -4.27 -18.24
N ASP A 82 -15.10 -3.13 -18.81
CA ASP A 82 -14.52 -1.82 -18.46
C ASP A 82 -14.67 -1.54 -16.95
N LEU A 83 -15.83 -1.85 -16.36
CA LEU A 83 -16.09 -1.68 -14.93
C LEU A 83 -15.23 -2.60 -14.06
N VAL A 84 -15.07 -3.86 -14.45
CA VAL A 84 -14.20 -4.82 -13.75
C VAL A 84 -12.74 -4.37 -13.82
N GLN A 85 -12.28 -3.90 -14.97
CA GLN A 85 -10.93 -3.38 -15.13
C GLN A 85 -10.67 -2.14 -14.29
N GLU A 86 -11.63 -1.21 -14.25
CA GLU A 86 -11.54 -0.02 -13.40
C GLU A 86 -11.53 -0.40 -11.91
N LYS A 87 -12.38 -1.34 -11.48
CA LYS A 87 -12.37 -1.87 -10.11
C LYS A 87 -11.05 -2.55 -9.75
N ASN A 88 -10.51 -3.37 -10.65
CA ASN A 88 -9.23 -4.03 -10.44
C ASN A 88 -8.07 -3.02 -10.35
N ALA A 89 -8.07 -1.99 -11.20
CA ALA A 89 -7.09 -0.91 -11.13
C ALA A 89 -7.17 -0.14 -9.81
N LEU A 90 -8.38 0.15 -9.34
CA LEU A 90 -8.60 0.85 -8.09
C LEU A 90 -8.13 0.02 -6.88
N LEU A 91 -8.42 -1.29 -6.87
CA LEU A 91 -7.97 -2.20 -5.81
C LEU A 91 -6.45 -2.30 -5.75
N ARG A 92 -5.77 -2.32 -6.91
CA ARG A 92 -4.31 -2.28 -6.96
C ARG A 92 -3.75 -1.00 -6.37
N TYR A 93 -4.33 0.12 -6.75
CA TYR A 93 -3.92 1.42 -6.22
C TYR A 93 -4.15 1.51 -4.70
N GLU A 94 -5.27 0.99 -4.20
CA GLU A 94 -5.53 0.87 -2.76
C GLU A 94 -4.46 0.03 -2.05
N ASN A 95 -4.13 -1.16 -2.59
CA ASN A 95 -3.10 -2.03 -2.02
C ASN A 95 -1.72 -1.33 -1.98
N GLU A 96 -1.34 -0.63 -3.04
CA GLU A 96 -0.12 0.18 -3.07
C GLU A 96 -0.12 1.25 -1.97
N LEU A 97 -1.24 1.95 -1.77
CA LEU A 97 -1.37 2.94 -0.69
C LEU A 97 -1.25 2.30 0.70
N MET A 98 -1.85 1.13 0.91
CA MET A 98 -1.74 0.37 2.17
C MET A 98 -0.30 -0.08 2.43
N ILE A 99 0.42 -0.54 1.40
CA ILE A 99 1.84 -0.89 1.50
C ILE A 99 2.68 0.34 1.83
N ASN A 100 2.45 1.47 1.16
CA ASN A 100 3.14 2.74 1.45
C ASN A 100 2.87 3.21 2.89
N GLN A 101 1.64 3.04 3.39
CA GLN A 101 1.30 3.35 4.78
C GLN A 101 2.09 2.46 5.75
N ARG A 102 2.18 1.15 5.46
CA ARG A 102 2.95 0.21 6.27
C ARG A 102 4.45 0.51 6.25
N GLU A 103 5.02 0.83 5.09
CA GLU A 103 6.42 1.24 4.99
C GLU A 103 6.68 2.50 5.84
N LEU A 104 5.80 3.49 5.79
CA LEU A 104 5.93 4.70 6.58
C LEU A 104 5.88 4.45 8.10
N GLN A 105 5.07 3.48 8.55
CA GLN A 105 5.07 3.04 9.95
C GLN A 105 6.42 2.41 10.34
N LEU A 106 6.97 1.56 9.47
CA LEU A 106 8.26 0.92 9.68
C LEU A 106 9.40 1.95 9.70
N GLU A 107 9.36 2.97 8.85
CA GLU A 107 10.31 4.10 8.89
C GLU A 107 10.27 4.84 10.23
N ASP A 108 9.09 5.06 10.82
CA ASP A 108 8.99 5.72 12.15
C ASP A 108 9.54 4.82 13.27
N VAL A 109 9.20 3.53 13.26
CA VAL A 109 9.75 2.55 14.21
C VAL A 109 11.27 2.50 14.11
N GLN A 110 11.82 2.39 12.89
CA GLN A 110 13.25 2.40 12.64
C GLN A 110 13.89 3.70 13.16
N SER A 111 13.28 4.86 12.89
CA SER A 111 13.78 6.15 13.35
C SER A 111 13.84 6.24 14.88
N ARG A 112 12.84 5.69 15.59
CA ARG A 112 12.81 5.65 17.07
C ARG A 112 13.88 4.71 17.63
N LEU A 113 13.98 3.50 17.09
CA LEU A 113 14.99 2.51 17.51
C LEU A 113 16.41 3.04 17.29
N GLN A 114 16.68 3.66 16.14
CA GLN A 114 17.98 4.27 15.85
C GLN A 114 18.32 5.41 16.82
N GLN A 115 17.35 6.25 17.17
CA GLN A 115 17.57 7.33 18.13
C GLN A 115 17.87 6.77 19.53
N GLU A 116 17.10 5.78 19.98
CA GLU A 116 17.32 5.10 21.26
C GLU A 116 18.73 4.45 21.32
N LEU A 117 19.12 3.75 20.26
CA LEU A 117 20.44 3.12 20.17
C LEU A 117 21.56 4.16 20.25
N ARG A 118 21.44 5.29 19.51
CA ARG A 118 22.43 6.38 19.55
C ARG A 118 22.60 6.98 20.95
N GLU A 119 21.50 7.11 21.70
CA GLU A 119 21.54 7.63 23.07
C GLU A 119 22.26 6.68 24.03
N ARG A 120 22.04 5.37 23.88
CA ARG A 120 22.70 4.34 24.70
C ARG A 120 24.19 4.19 24.35
N MET A 121 24.51 4.21 23.07
CA MET A 121 25.89 4.18 22.55
C MET A 121 26.70 5.45 22.85
N ALA A 122 26.07 6.53 23.34
CA ALA A 122 26.80 7.71 23.80
C ALA A 122 27.63 7.45 25.07
N THR A 123 27.33 6.36 25.80
CA THR A 123 28.13 5.86 26.91
C THR A 123 29.11 4.81 26.40
N ASP A 124 30.35 4.83 26.90
CA ASP A 124 31.36 3.83 26.56
C ASP A 124 31.01 2.43 27.08
N ASP A 125 31.25 1.39 26.28
CA ASP A 125 30.89 0.00 26.59
C ASP A 125 31.56 -0.53 27.86
N THR A 126 32.78 -0.06 28.17
CA THR A 126 33.50 -0.45 29.40
C THR A 126 32.79 0.02 30.68
N ARG A 127 31.88 0.99 30.54
CA ARG A 127 31.10 1.58 31.63
C ARG A 127 29.66 1.05 31.67
N LYS A 128 29.29 0.11 30.79
CA LYS A 128 27.95 -0.48 30.72
C LYS A 128 27.86 -1.79 31.49
N THR A 129 26.71 -2.06 32.09
CA THR A 129 26.39 -3.36 32.66
C THR A 129 26.09 -4.38 31.56
N SER A 130 26.17 -5.67 31.89
CA SER A 130 25.76 -6.75 30.98
C SER A 130 24.31 -6.57 30.49
N GLU A 131 23.42 -6.12 31.37
CA GLU A 131 22.02 -5.84 31.04
C GLU A 131 21.89 -4.68 30.04
N GLN A 132 22.65 -3.60 30.20
CA GLN A 132 22.63 -2.47 29.25
C GLN A 132 23.13 -2.88 27.87
N LEU A 133 24.19 -3.69 27.80
CA LEU A 133 24.67 -4.26 26.54
C LEU A 133 23.64 -5.22 25.93
N SER A 134 22.91 -5.98 26.74
CA SER A 134 21.83 -6.84 26.27
C SER A 134 20.66 -6.04 25.69
N GLN A 135 20.32 -4.90 26.28
CA GLN A 135 19.28 -4.00 25.76
C GLN A 135 19.68 -3.40 24.41
N GLU A 136 20.95 -3.04 24.20
CA GLU A 136 21.44 -2.55 22.90
C GLU A 136 21.35 -3.64 21.82
N LYS A 137 21.72 -4.89 22.16
CA LYS A 137 21.55 -6.03 21.25
C LYS A 137 20.09 -6.27 20.88
N GLU A 138 19.18 -6.09 21.84
CA GLU A 138 17.74 -6.23 21.61
C GLU A 138 17.20 -5.14 20.67
N ILE A 139 17.67 -3.90 20.78
CA ILE A 139 17.32 -2.82 19.85
C ILE A 139 17.81 -3.14 18.43
N LEU A 140 19.05 -3.64 18.30
CA LEU A 140 19.60 -4.07 17.02
C LEU A 140 18.78 -5.21 16.41
N ARG A 141 18.37 -6.20 17.22
CA ARG A 141 17.50 -7.30 16.78
C ARG A 141 16.17 -6.78 16.23
N LYS A 142 15.51 -5.87 16.94
CA LYS A 142 14.27 -5.23 16.46
C LYS A 142 14.48 -4.42 15.17
N MET A 143 15.63 -3.77 15.01
CA MET A 143 15.95 -3.09 13.75
C MET A 143 16.08 -4.08 12.58
N LEU A 144 16.62 -5.28 12.80
CA LEU A 144 16.66 -6.33 11.78
C LEU A 144 15.25 -6.82 11.42
N GLU A 145 14.38 -7.02 12.41
CA GLU A 145 12.96 -7.36 12.16
C GLU A 145 12.27 -6.30 11.30
N VAL A 146 12.55 -5.01 11.52
CA VAL A 146 12.00 -3.93 10.69
C VAL A 146 12.50 -4.02 9.24
N VAL A 147 13.77 -4.38 9.03
CA VAL A 147 14.32 -4.57 7.68
C VAL A 147 13.66 -5.77 6.99
N GLU A 148 13.48 -6.88 7.71
CA GLU A 148 12.79 -8.07 7.21
C GLU A 148 11.34 -7.76 6.82
N GLN A 149 10.60 -7.04 7.67
CA GLN A 149 9.23 -6.60 7.35
C GLN A 149 9.17 -5.68 6.13
N ARG A 150 10.22 -4.88 5.86
CA ARG A 150 10.28 -4.08 4.63
C ARG A 150 10.55 -4.93 3.40
N ASP A 151 11.35 -5.98 3.54
CA ASP A 151 11.61 -6.96 2.46
C ASP A 151 10.32 -7.71 2.09
N GLU A 152 9.51 -8.09 3.08
CA GLU A 152 8.18 -8.67 2.85
C GLU A 152 7.27 -7.75 2.03
N LEU A 153 7.28 -6.44 2.31
CA LEU A 153 6.49 -5.47 1.53
C LEU A 153 6.94 -5.39 0.06
N VAL A 154 8.25 -5.48 -0.20
CA VAL A 154 8.78 -5.54 -1.57
C VAL A 154 8.32 -6.81 -2.27
N GLY A 155 8.31 -7.95 -1.54
CA GLY A 155 7.76 -9.21 -2.04
C GLY A 155 6.29 -9.11 -2.43
N LEU A 156 5.46 -8.46 -1.61
CA LEU A 156 4.04 -8.24 -1.89
C LEU A 156 3.81 -7.39 -3.15
N LEU A 157 4.61 -6.33 -3.35
CA LEU A 157 4.54 -5.52 -4.57
C LEU A 157 4.92 -6.32 -5.82
N GLU A 158 5.95 -7.16 -5.73
CA GLU A 158 6.36 -8.01 -6.85
C GLU A 158 5.32 -9.10 -7.17
N GLU A 159 4.72 -9.71 -6.16
CA GLU A 159 3.62 -10.67 -6.33
C GLU A 159 2.44 -10.01 -7.05
N GLN A 160 2.03 -8.81 -6.61
CA GLN A 160 0.98 -8.05 -7.27
C GLN A 160 1.33 -7.77 -8.74
N ARG A 161 2.56 -7.32 -9.00
CA ARG A 161 3.08 -7.01 -10.34
C ARG A 161 3.13 -8.24 -11.27
N LEU A 162 3.34 -9.43 -10.71
CA LEU A 162 3.30 -10.68 -11.47
C LEU A 162 1.88 -11.09 -11.80
N LYS A 163 0.98 -11.05 -10.81
CA LYS A 163 -0.44 -11.35 -10.99
C LYS A 163 -1.10 -10.43 -12.03
N GLU A 164 -0.74 -9.15 -12.03
CA GLU A 164 -1.17 -8.19 -13.05
C GLU A 164 -0.80 -8.59 -14.48
N LYS A 165 0.38 -9.19 -14.67
CA LYS A 165 0.82 -9.66 -15.99
C LYS A 165 0.06 -10.91 -16.42
N GLU A 166 -0.34 -11.75 -15.48
CA GLU A 166 -1.15 -12.95 -15.75
C GLU A 166 -2.60 -12.57 -16.09
N ASP A 167 -3.16 -11.60 -15.37
CA ASP A 167 -4.54 -11.13 -15.53
C ASP A 167 -4.74 -10.19 -16.73
N ALA A 168 -3.68 -9.84 -17.46
CA ALA A 168 -3.74 -9.04 -18.68
C ALA A 168 -4.29 -9.86 -19.88
N ILE A 169 -5.52 -10.36 -19.77
CA ILE A 169 -6.23 -11.03 -20.86
C ILE A 169 -7.02 -9.99 -21.66
N ASP A 170 -6.89 -10.05 -22.98
CA ASP A 170 -7.62 -9.18 -23.90
C ASP A 170 -9.15 -9.43 -23.80
N PRO A 171 -9.97 -8.38 -23.60
CA PRO A 171 -11.43 -8.50 -23.58
C PRO A 171 -12.02 -9.18 -24.81
N GLU A 172 -11.47 -8.96 -26.01
CA GLU A 172 -11.92 -9.61 -27.24
C GLU A 172 -11.66 -11.12 -27.20
N VAL A 173 -10.49 -11.52 -26.68
CA VAL A 173 -10.11 -12.93 -26.54
C VAL A 173 -10.94 -13.62 -25.47
N LEU A 174 -11.28 -12.93 -24.37
CA LEU A 174 -12.13 -13.48 -23.32
C LEU A 174 -13.57 -13.70 -23.82
N MET A 175 -14.15 -12.74 -24.53
CA MET A 175 -15.50 -12.82 -25.12
C MET A 175 -15.60 -13.90 -26.21
N MET A 176 -14.51 -14.21 -26.92
CA MET A 176 -14.46 -15.27 -27.93
C MET A 176 -14.16 -16.68 -27.37
N SER A 177 -13.82 -16.79 -26.08
CA SER A 177 -13.41 -18.07 -25.48
C SER A 177 -14.57 -18.85 -24.84
N ASN A 178 -14.53 -20.19 -24.91
CA ASN A 178 -15.50 -21.09 -24.26
C ASN A 178 -15.59 -20.92 -22.72
N LYS A 179 -14.64 -20.21 -22.08
CA LYS A 179 -14.69 -19.87 -20.65
C LYS A 179 -15.82 -18.88 -20.33
N PHE A 180 -16.23 -18.06 -21.31
CA PHE A 180 -17.29 -17.07 -21.15
C PHE A 180 -18.70 -17.69 -21.15
N SER A 181 -18.95 -18.73 -21.97
CA SER A 181 -20.26 -19.42 -21.95
C SER A 181 -20.47 -20.22 -20.66
N ALA A 182 -19.39 -20.70 -20.03
CA ALA A 182 -19.43 -21.31 -18.71
C ALA A 182 -19.72 -20.29 -17.58
N PHE A 183 -19.10 -19.11 -17.63
CA PHE A 183 -19.29 -18.04 -16.64
C PHE A 183 -20.71 -17.45 -16.64
N THR A 184 -21.30 -17.27 -17.83
CA THR A 184 -22.69 -16.81 -18.00
C THR A 184 -23.72 -17.90 -17.68
N GLY A 185 -23.37 -19.18 -17.91
CA GLY A 185 -24.19 -20.33 -17.52
C GLY A 185 -24.36 -20.49 -16.00
N ASP A 186 -23.35 -20.11 -15.21
CA ASP A 186 -23.39 -20.19 -13.74
C ASP A 186 -24.29 -19.10 -13.11
N LEU A 187 -24.33 -17.89 -13.68
CA LEU A 187 -25.25 -16.83 -13.25
C LEU A 187 -26.73 -17.18 -13.50
N SER A 188 -27.02 -17.97 -14.53
CA SER A 188 -28.35 -18.51 -14.83
C SER A 188 -28.73 -19.68 -13.89
N SER A 189 -27.74 -20.40 -13.37
CA SER A 189 -27.93 -21.59 -12.52
C SER A 189 -27.98 -21.28 -11.02
N ALA A 190 -27.38 -20.16 -10.59
CA ALA A 190 -27.33 -19.73 -9.20
C ALA A 190 -28.64 -19.09 -8.67
N ASN A 191 -29.67 -18.96 -9.50
CA ASN A 191 -30.96 -18.34 -9.12
C ASN A 191 -32.16 -19.27 -9.34
N ARG A 192 -31.96 -20.59 -9.16
CA ARG A 192 -33.03 -21.59 -9.15
C ARG A 192 -33.25 -22.17 -7.76
#